data_AF-C9L7A5-F1
#
_entry.id   AF-C9L7A5-F1
#
_cell.length_a   1.000
_cell.length_b   1.000
_cell.length_c   1.000
_cell.angle_alpha   90.00
_cell.angle_beta   90.00
_cell.angle_gamma   90.00
#
_symmetry.space_group_name_H-M   'P 1'
#
loop_
_entity.id
_entity.type
_entity.pdbx_description
1 polymer ?
#
loop_
_entity_poly.entity_id
_entity_poly.type
_entity_poly.pdbx_seq_one_letter_code
_entity_poly.pdbx_strand_id
1 'polypeptide(L)'
;MKKRINNMEKKITVKQFIDTYNAAANKQEVLESVVVNKYIPFRIKLECAKLIVENHNLINKEIKSDTGKMYLSFTASILRLYTRLEVSNTDTDLDYDLLQEQGLVDIILNTIGKDLEEYRKIFAMCEEDFRTNYLSTPSFVQRQVTRVIHVLEKYVHSLQNWLNKIDNDKINILIDEIQKQNKKQ
;
A
#
# COMPACT_ATOMS: atom_id res chain seq x y z
N MET A 1 -28.16 -3.78 26.14
CA MET A 1 -26.71 -3.72 25.89
C MET A 1 -26.13 -5.12 25.98
N LYS A 2 -25.90 -5.78 24.84
CA LYS A 2 -25.22 -7.09 24.81
C LYS A 2 -23.74 -6.89 25.13
N LYS A 3 -23.25 -7.63 26.14
CA LYS A 3 -21.84 -7.68 26.55
C LYS A 3 -20.92 -7.77 25.32
N ARG A 4 -20.04 -6.77 25.16
CA ARG A 4 -18.81 -6.93 24.37
C ARG A 4 -17.96 -7.94 25.12
N ILE A 5 -18.04 -9.21 24.72
CA ILE A 5 -17.10 -10.24 25.15
C ILE A 5 -15.82 -9.97 24.36
N ASN A 6 -14.90 -9.20 24.96
CA ASN A 6 -13.49 -9.27 24.59
C ASN A 6 -12.97 -10.62 25.11
N ASN A 7 -13.24 -11.70 24.39
CA ASN A 7 -12.40 -12.89 24.50
C ASN A 7 -11.19 -12.58 23.61
N MET A 8 -10.16 -11.93 24.17
CA MET A 8 -8.84 -12.07 23.58
C MET A 8 -8.41 -13.50 23.85
N GLU A 9 -8.81 -14.41 22.97
CA GLU A 9 -8.28 -15.76 22.98
C GLU A 9 -6.76 -15.67 22.95
N LYS A 10 -6.11 -16.37 23.89
CA LYS A 10 -4.67 -16.32 24.06
C LYS A 10 -3.99 -16.63 22.72
N LYS A 11 -3.18 -15.67 22.25
CA LYS A 11 -2.34 -15.87 21.06
C LYS A 11 -1.39 -17.05 21.28
N ILE A 12 -1.14 -17.82 20.23
CA ILE A 12 -0.22 -18.96 20.22
C ILE A 12 0.81 -18.74 19.13
N THR A 13 2.04 -19.18 19.35
CA THR A 13 3.09 -19.08 18.33
C THR A 13 2.83 -20.06 17.19
N VAL A 14 3.38 -19.78 16.01
CA VAL A 14 3.31 -20.69 14.85
C VAL A 14 3.85 -22.08 15.21
N LYS A 15 4.99 -22.14 15.91
CA LYS A 15 5.59 -23.40 16.34
C LYS A 15 4.68 -24.20 17.27
N GLN A 16 4.08 -23.55 18.29
CA GLN A 16 3.15 -24.21 19.22
C GLN A 16 1.93 -24.76 18.49
N PHE A 17 1.42 -24.02 17.51
CA PHE A 17 0.31 -24.47 16.67
C PHE A 17 0.69 -25.72 15.86
N ILE A 18 1.85 -25.70 15.19
CA ILE A 18 2.34 -26.85 14.40
C ILE A 18 2.53 -28.08 15.28
N ASP A 19 3.15 -27.92 16.45
CA ASP A 19 3.36 -29.03 17.41
C ASP A 19 2.00 -29.63 17.84
N THR A 20 1.02 -28.78 18.13
CA THR A 20 -0.34 -29.20 18.49
C THR A 20 -1.04 -29.90 17.32
N TYR A 21 -0.93 -29.37 16.12
CA TYR A 21 -1.52 -29.94 14.90
C TYR A 21 -0.94 -31.31 14.56
N ASN A 22 0.38 -31.47 14.70
CA ASN A 22 1.06 -32.73 14.41
C ASN A 22 0.77 -33.81 15.45
N ALA A 23 0.59 -33.43 16.71
CA ALA A 23 0.25 -34.35 17.80
C ALA A 23 -1.24 -34.72 17.86
N ALA A 24 -2.12 -33.95 17.23
CA ALA A 24 -3.56 -34.14 17.34
C ALA A 24 -4.05 -35.32 16.48
N ALA A 25 -4.88 -36.19 17.09
CA ALA A 25 -5.63 -37.21 16.36
C ALA A 25 -6.67 -36.59 15.41
N ASN A 26 -7.29 -35.48 15.83
CA ASN A 26 -8.27 -34.74 15.05
C ASN A 26 -7.69 -33.40 14.56
N LYS A 27 -7.05 -33.42 13.39
CA LYS A 27 -6.42 -32.25 12.77
C LYS A 27 -7.43 -31.15 12.40
N GLN A 28 -8.65 -31.53 12.03
CA GLN A 28 -9.70 -30.59 11.63
C GLN A 28 -10.13 -29.70 12.80
N GLU A 29 -10.28 -30.28 13.99
CA GLU A 29 -10.64 -29.52 15.20
C GLU A 29 -9.56 -28.50 15.57
N VAL A 30 -8.28 -28.84 15.40
CA VAL A 30 -7.17 -27.91 15.64
C VAL A 30 -7.22 -26.73 14.66
N LEU A 31 -7.47 -27.00 13.38
CA LEU A 31 -7.61 -25.96 12.34
C LEU A 31 -8.78 -25.03 12.64
N GLU A 32 -9.95 -25.57 12.97
CA GLU A 32 -11.12 -24.75 13.31
C GLU A 32 -10.88 -23.92 14.57
N SER A 33 -10.14 -24.45 15.55
CA SER A 33 -9.79 -23.74 16.78
C SER A 33 -8.81 -22.57 16.58
N VAL A 34 -8.08 -22.51 15.46
CA VAL A 34 -7.10 -21.45 15.21
C VAL A 34 -7.73 -20.22 14.58
N VAL A 35 -8.83 -20.39 13.84
CA VAL A 35 -9.59 -19.32 13.19
C VAL A 35 -10.61 -18.74 14.18
N VAL A 36 -10.35 -17.54 14.67
CA VAL A 36 -11.10 -16.93 15.78
C VAL A 36 -12.06 -15.85 15.30
N ASN A 37 -11.71 -15.14 14.22
CA ASN A 37 -12.55 -14.10 13.66
C ASN A 37 -13.19 -14.60 12.36
N LYS A 38 -14.52 -14.66 12.32
CA LYS A 38 -15.29 -14.99 11.10
C LYS A 38 -15.60 -13.77 10.24
N TYR A 39 -15.46 -12.58 10.82
CA TYR A 39 -15.70 -11.30 10.15
C TYR A 39 -14.71 -10.26 10.64
N ILE A 40 -14.02 -9.61 9.70
CA ILE A 40 -13.22 -8.42 9.93
C ILE A 40 -13.96 -7.22 9.34
N PRO A 41 -14.13 -6.11 10.09
CA PRO A 41 -14.73 -4.90 9.57
C PRO A 41 -14.09 -4.45 8.25
N PHE A 42 -14.94 -4.10 7.27
CA PHE A 42 -14.52 -3.63 5.94
C PHE A 42 -13.42 -2.56 6.00
N ARG A 43 -13.56 -1.58 6.91
CA ARG A 43 -12.59 -0.50 7.10
C ARG A 43 -11.20 -1.02 7.46
N ILE A 44 -11.10 -2.02 8.34
CA ILE A 44 -9.82 -2.60 8.75
C ILE A 44 -9.17 -3.31 7.56
N LYS A 45 -9.96 -4.09 6.81
CA LYS A 45 -9.49 -4.75 5.58
C LYS A 45 -8.97 -3.73 4.56
N LEU A 46 -9.71 -2.64 4.35
CA LEU A 46 -9.32 -1.58 3.42
C LEU A 46 -8.04 -0.86 3.86
N GLU A 47 -7.93 -0.49 5.13
CA GLU A 47 -6.73 0.19 5.67
C GLU A 47 -5.49 -0.72 5.56
N CYS A 48 -5.60 -2.00 5.93
CA CYS A 48 -4.51 -2.96 5.77
C CYS A 48 -4.12 -3.15 4.30
N ALA A 49 -5.08 -3.33 3.40
CA ALA A 49 -4.81 -3.51 1.97
C ALA A 49 -4.06 -2.30 1.37
N LYS A 50 -4.52 -1.07 1.66
CA LYS A 50 -3.86 0.16 1.20
C LYS A 50 -2.42 0.25 1.69
N LEU A 51 -2.20 0.03 2.99
CA LEU A 51 -0.86 0.08 3.58
C LEU A 51 0.09 -0.94 2.94
N ILE A 52 -0.38 -2.16 2.70
CA ILE A 52 0.43 -3.22 2.09
C ILE A 52 0.78 -2.85 0.63
N VAL A 53 -0.20 -2.40 -0.16
CA VAL A 53 0.02 -2.01 -1.56
C VAL A 53 0.97 -0.81 -1.65
N GLU A 54 0.79 0.21 -0.82
CA GLU A 54 1.65 1.40 -0.82
C GLU A 54 3.09 1.06 -0.40
N ASN A 55 3.27 0.36 0.73
CA ASN A 55 4.59 0.05 1.27
C ASN A 55 5.46 -0.81 0.34
N HIS A 56 4.83 -1.63 -0.50
CA HIS A 56 5.55 -2.53 -1.43
C HIS A 56 5.53 -2.07 -2.88
N ASN A 57 4.97 -0.88 -3.16
CA ASN A 57 5.07 -0.26 -4.48
C ASN A 57 5.67 1.15 -4.46
N LEU A 58 5.92 1.73 -3.28
CA LEU A 58 6.56 3.03 -3.11
C LEU A 58 7.76 2.94 -2.18
N ILE A 59 8.96 3.26 -2.70
CA ILE A 59 10.17 3.41 -1.91
C ILE A 59 10.64 4.85 -2.07
N ASN A 60 10.72 5.62 -0.99
CA ASN A 60 11.14 7.04 -1.02
C ASN A 60 10.36 7.89 -2.05
N LYS A 61 9.06 7.62 -2.24
CA LYS A 61 8.18 8.25 -3.24
C LYS A 61 8.49 7.90 -4.71
N GLU A 62 9.39 6.96 -4.93
CA GLU A 62 9.60 6.35 -6.24
C GLU A 62 8.77 5.07 -6.37
N ILE A 63 8.25 4.86 -7.57
CA ILE A 63 7.45 3.68 -7.88
C ILE A 63 8.42 2.50 -8.07
N LYS A 64 8.37 1.54 -7.16
CA LYS A 64 9.16 0.31 -7.23
C LYS A 64 8.37 -0.83 -6.59
N SER A 65 7.95 -1.78 -7.42
CA SER A 65 7.13 -2.92 -7.00
C SER A 65 7.98 -4.06 -6.45
N ASP A 66 7.63 -4.56 -5.26
CA ASP A 66 8.12 -5.79 -4.64
C ASP A 66 6.94 -6.73 -4.41
N THR A 67 6.48 -7.37 -5.49
CA THR A 67 5.26 -8.19 -5.47
C THR A 67 5.39 -9.43 -4.59
N GLY A 68 6.60 -9.96 -4.41
CA GLY A 68 6.86 -11.09 -3.52
C GLY A 68 6.62 -10.73 -2.06
N LYS A 69 7.20 -9.62 -1.58
CA LYS A 69 6.96 -9.14 -0.21
C LYS A 69 5.53 -8.65 0.00
N MET A 70 4.92 -8.11 -1.05
CA MET A 70 3.52 -7.72 -1.04
C MET A 70 2.61 -8.93 -0.79
N TYR A 71 2.81 -10.03 -1.51
CA TYR A 71 2.10 -11.30 -1.30
C TYR A 71 2.29 -11.81 0.14
N LEU A 72 3.53 -11.90 0.60
CA LEU A 72 3.84 -12.37 1.96
C LEU A 72 3.15 -11.50 3.03
N SER A 73 3.18 -10.19 2.86
CA SER A 73 2.54 -9.23 3.78
C SER A 73 1.03 -9.37 3.79
N PHE A 74 0.41 -9.59 2.62
CA PHE A 74 -1.02 -9.84 2.53
C PHE A 74 -1.42 -11.13 3.23
N THR A 75 -0.71 -12.23 2.97
CA THR A 75 -0.93 -13.51 3.64
C THR A 75 -0.75 -13.40 5.16
N ALA A 76 0.31 -12.73 5.61
CA ALA A 76 0.53 -12.50 7.04
C ALA A 76 -0.56 -11.64 7.67
N SER A 77 -1.10 -10.66 6.93
CA SER A 77 -2.24 -9.85 7.42
C SER A 77 -3.49 -10.71 7.64
N ILE A 78 -3.76 -11.68 6.75
CA ILE A 78 -4.86 -12.63 6.91
C ILE A 78 -4.64 -13.48 8.16
N LEU A 79 -3.45 -14.07 8.32
CA LEU A 79 -3.13 -14.88 9.49
C LEU A 79 -3.31 -14.08 10.79
N ARG A 80 -2.79 -12.85 10.86
CA ARG A 80 -2.88 -11.99 12.06
C ARG A 80 -4.31 -11.57 12.40
N LEU A 81 -5.12 -11.26 11.38
CA LEU A 81 -6.49 -10.77 11.56
C LEU A 81 -7.48 -11.90 11.88
N TYR A 82 -7.39 -13.03 11.19
CA TYR A 82 -8.40 -14.09 11.27
C TYR A 82 -8.07 -15.16 12.31
N THR A 83 -6.81 -15.31 12.68
CA THR A 83 -6.36 -16.39 13.55
C THR A 83 -5.82 -15.90 14.89
N ARG A 84 -5.71 -16.82 15.85
CA ARG A 84 -4.95 -16.58 17.08
C ARG A 84 -3.45 -16.87 16.94
N LEU A 85 -2.94 -17.05 15.73
CA LEU A 85 -1.49 -17.15 15.51
C LEU A 85 -0.84 -15.80 15.79
N GLU A 86 0.30 -15.88 16.48
CA GLU A 86 1.26 -14.82 16.64
C GLU A 86 2.29 -14.94 15.51
N VAL A 87 2.08 -14.17 14.44
CA VAL A 87 2.98 -14.09 13.29
C VAL A 87 3.88 -12.86 13.47
N SER A 88 5.18 -13.09 13.60
CA SER A 88 6.23 -12.09 13.81
C SER A 88 6.16 -10.97 12.79
N ASN A 89 6.30 -9.71 13.24
CA ASN A 89 6.34 -8.55 12.34
C ASN A 89 7.70 -8.38 11.65
N THR A 90 8.77 -8.91 12.24
CA THR A 90 10.15 -8.83 11.72
C THR A 90 10.53 -10.04 10.91
N ASP A 91 10.08 -11.22 11.34
CA ASP A 91 10.48 -12.53 10.79
C ASP A 91 9.27 -13.23 10.18
N THR A 92 8.45 -12.45 9.46
CA THR A 92 7.19 -12.93 8.85
C THR A 92 7.43 -14.08 7.87
N ASP A 93 8.54 -14.04 7.15
CA ASP A 93 8.99 -15.06 6.21
C ASP A 93 9.27 -16.39 6.91
N LEU A 94 9.96 -16.37 8.07
CA LEU A 94 10.22 -17.60 8.83
C LEU A 94 8.93 -18.27 9.33
N ASP A 95 8.01 -17.47 9.87
CA ASP A 95 6.71 -17.99 10.32
C ASP A 95 5.85 -18.51 9.16
N TYR A 96 5.91 -17.83 8.01
CA TYR A 96 5.26 -18.30 6.79
C TYR A 96 5.84 -19.63 6.32
N ASP A 97 7.17 -19.75 6.24
CA ASP A 97 7.85 -20.95 5.78
C ASP A 97 7.57 -22.13 6.70
N LEU A 98 7.54 -21.93 8.03
CA LEU A 98 7.17 -22.97 9.00
C LEU A 98 5.75 -23.52 8.75
N LEU A 99 4.77 -22.66 8.45
CA LEU A 99 3.42 -23.09 8.11
C LEU A 99 3.39 -23.76 6.73
N GLN A 100 4.10 -23.18 5.76
CA GLN A 100 4.04 -23.59 4.36
C GLN A 100 4.74 -24.93 4.12
N GLU A 101 5.84 -25.21 4.82
CA GLU A 101 6.54 -26.50 4.79
C GLU A 101 5.62 -27.65 5.20
N GLN A 102 4.66 -27.38 6.09
CA GLN A 102 3.63 -28.33 6.52
C GLN A 102 2.35 -28.27 5.66
N GLY A 103 2.30 -27.41 4.64
CA GLY A 103 1.13 -27.19 3.79
C GLY A 103 -0.04 -26.49 4.50
N LEU A 104 0.20 -25.81 5.62
CA LEU A 104 -0.86 -25.32 6.52
C LEU A 104 -1.44 -23.96 6.10
N VAL A 105 -0.71 -23.14 5.35
CA VAL A 105 -1.19 -21.80 4.97
C VAL A 105 -2.50 -21.89 4.19
N ASP A 106 -2.53 -22.65 3.10
CA ASP A 106 -3.73 -22.79 2.27
C ASP A 106 -4.88 -23.44 3.03
N ILE A 107 -4.60 -24.42 3.89
CA ILE A 107 -5.61 -25.10 4.70
C ILE A 107 -6.27 -24.14 5.70
N ILE A 108 -5.47 -23.34 6.41
CA ILE A 108 -5.97 -22.32 7.34
C ILE A 108 -6.79 -21.28 6.59
N LEU A 109 -6.29 -20.78 5.45
CA LEU A 109 -6.98 -19.77 4.65
C LEU A 109 -8.34 -20.27 4.15
N ASN A 110 -8.42 -21.52 3.69
CA ASN A 110 -9.67 -22.15 3.27
C ASN A 110 -10.68 -22.32 4.42
N THR A 111 -10.20 -22.40 5.67
CA THR A 111 -11.06 -22.54 6.86
C THR A 111 -11.78 -21.24 7.22
N ILE A 112 -11.26 -20.08 6.80
CA ILE A 112 -11.85 -18.76 7.08
C ILE A 112 -13.18 -18.55 6.35
N GLY A 113 -13.29 -19.02 5.11
CA GLY A 113 -14.50 -18.91 4.30
C GLY A 113 -14.74 -17.53 3.68
N LYS A 114 -16.02 -17.14 3.55
CA LYS A 114 -16.45 -16.03 2.66
C LYS A 114 -15.87 -14.66 2.96
N ASP A 115 -15.53 -14.35 4.21
CA ASP A 115 -15.00 -13.02 4.56
C ASP A 115 -13.58 -12.80 3.99
N LEU A 116 -12.81 -13.88 3.84
CA LEU A 116 -11.52 -13.84 3.15
C LEU A 116 -11.68 -13.45 1.68
N GLU A 117 -12.72 -13.94 1.01
CA GLU A 117 -13.01 -13.58 -0.38
C GLU A 117 -13.33 -12.09 -0.55
N GLU A 118 -14.02 -11.48 0.42
CA GLU A 118 -14.18 -10.02 0.45
C GLU A 118 -12.83 -9.33 0.63
N TYR A 119 -11.97 -9.83 1.51
CA TYR A 119 -10.66 -9.23 1.73
C TYR A 119 -9.76 -9.30 0.48
N ARG A 120 -9.74 -10.45 -0.21
CA ARG A 120 -9.03 -10.63 -1.49
C ARG A 120 -9.51 -9.64 -2.56
N LYS A 121 -10.83 -9.42 -2.66
CA LYS A 121 -11.40 -8.42 -3.58
C LYS A 121 -10.98 -7.00 -3.23
N ILE A 122 -11.04 -6.62 -1.95
CA ILE A 122 -10.59 -5.30 -1.48
C ILE A 122 -9.11 -5.10 -1.80
N PHE A 123 -8.29 -6.12 -1.58
CA PHE A 123 -6.86 -6.08 -1.90
C PHE A 123 -6.61 -5.85 -3.38
N ALA A 124 -7.27 -6.64 -4.25
CA ALA A 124 -7.16 -6.48 -5.70
C ALA A 124 -7.64 -5.10 -6.19
N MET A 125 -8.68 -4.53 -5.59
CA MET A 125 -9.12 -3.16 -5.86
C MET A 125 -8.05 -2.14 -5.48
N CYS A 126 -7.38 -2.30 -4.33
CA CYS A 126 -6.29 -1.40 -3.93
C CYS A 126 -5.09 -1.50 -4.88
N GLU A 127 -4.76 -2.71 -5.36
CA GLU A 127 -3.73 -2.89 -6.38
C GLU A 127 -4.09 -2.19 -7.69
N GLU A 128 -5.34 -2.29 -8.14
CA GLU A 128 -5.82 -1.62 -9.34
C GLU A 128 -5.85 -0.08 -9.20
N ASP A 129 -6.31 0.42 -8.05
CA ASP A 129 -6.26 1.84 -7.71
C ASP A 129 -4.80 2.34 -7.76
N PHE A 130 -3.86 1.57 -7.20
CA PHE A 130 -2.44 1.92 -7.27
C PHE A 130 -1.95 1.96 -8.73
N ARG A 131 -2.23 0.93 -9.53
CA ARG A 131 -1.85 0.92 -10.95
C ARG A 131 -2.42 2.11 -11.71
N THR A 132 -3.70 2.42 -11.51
CA THR A 132 -4.39 3.53 -12.19
C THR A 132 -3.80 4.87 -11.77
N ASN A 133 -3.56 5.08 -10.47
CA ASN A 133 -3.09 6.36 -9.93
C ASN A 133 -1.58 6.58 -10.12
N TYR A 134 -0.78 5.52 -10.20
CA TYR A 134 0.68 5.63 -10.26
C TYR A 134 1.27 5.19 -11.59
N LEU A 135 0.73 4.17 -12.24
CA LEU A 135 1.34 3.58 -13.45
C LEU A 135 0.69 4.02 -14.76
N SER A 136 -0.53 4.56 -14.74
CA SER A 136 -1.20 4.99 -15.98
C SER A 136 -0.53 6.22 -16.61
N THR A 137 -0.56 6.30 -17.95
CA THR A 137 -0.01 7.43 -18.70
C THR A 137 -0.65 8.77 -18.30
N PRO A 138 -1.98 8.90 -18.17
CA PRO A 138 -2.60 10.14 -17.71
C PRO A 138 -2.08 10.56 -16.33
N SER A 139 -2.00 9.64 -15.38
CA SER A 139 -1.51 9.93 -14.03
C SER A 139 -0.03 10.31 -14.02
N PHE A 140 0.79 9.68 -14.87
CA PHE A 140 2.19 10.08 -15.04
C PHE A 140 2.30 11.51 -15.56
N VAL A 141 1.58 11.84 -16.65
CA VAL A 141 1.57 13.19 -17.23
C VAL A 141 1.10 14.21 -16.20
N GLN A 142 0.02 13.92 -15.49
CA GLN A 142 -0.50 14.77 -14.43
C GLN A 142 0.57 15.06 -13.36
N ARG A 143 1.29 14.04 -12.87
CA ARG A 143 2.36 14.25 -11.88
C ARG A 143 3.51 15.11 -12.40
N GLN A 144 3.91 14.96 -13.67
CA GLN A 144 4.94 15.81 -14.26
C GLN A 144 4.46 17.24 -14.43
N VAL A 145 3.24 17.44 -14.94
CA VAL A 145 2.63 18.76 -15.08
C VAL A 145 2.53 19.45 -13.72
N THR A 146 2.05 18.75 -12.68
CA THR A 146 1.99 19.31 -11.31
C THR A 146 3.38 19.69 -10.79
N ARG A 147 4.42 18.88 -11.04
CA ARG A 147 5.80 19.24 -10.65
C ARG A 147 6.27 20.50 -11.37
N VAL A 148 6.02 20.61 -12.68
CA VAL A 148 6.39 21.78 -13.48
C VAL A 148 5.64 23.02 -12.97
N ILE A 149 4.33 22.93 -12.75
CA ILE A 149 3.53 24.02 -12.17
C ILE A 149 4.11 24.45 -10.83
N HIS A 150 4.42 23.52 -9.93
CA HIS A 150 4.95 23.86 -8.61
C HIS A 150 6.35 24.50 -8.67
N VAL A 151 7.19 24.09 -9.62
CA VAL A 151 8.47 24.76 -9.90
C VAL A 151 8.22 26.16 -10.43
N LEU A 152 7.32 26.31 -11.42
CA LEU A 152 6.97 27.60 -12.00
C LEU A 152 6.41 28.55 -10.93
N GLU A 153 5.49 28.12 -10.07
CA GLU A 153 4.94 28.91 -8.95
C GLU A 153 6.05 29.50 -8.06
N LYS A 154 7.10 28.73 -7.77
CA LYS A 154 8.26 29.22 -6.99
C LYS A 154 9.02 30.34 -7.71
N TYR A 155 9.06 30.30 -9.04
CA TYR A 155 9.72 31.32 -9.84
C TYR A 155 8.79 32.46 -10.27
N VAL A 156 7.47 32.28 -10.25
CA VAL A 156 6.49 33.30 -10.65
C VAL A 156 6.64 34.56 -9.80
N HIS A 157 6.84 34.44 -8.49
CA HIS A 157 7.10 35.61 -7.65
C HIS A 157 8.44 36.29 -7.97
N SER A 158 9.48 35.53 -8.30
CA SER A 158 10.77 36.07 -8.74
C SER A 158 10.66 36.75 -10.11
N LEU A 159 9.89 36.19 -11.03
CA LEU A 159 9.59 36.76 -12.35
C LEU A 159 8.74 38.02 -12.23
N GLN A 160 7.70 38.01 -11.40
CA GLN A 160 6.88 39.20 -11.10
C GLN A 160 7.74 40.30 -10.49
N ASN A 161 8.59 39.97 -9.51
CA ASN A 161 9.51 40.93 -8.91
C ASN A 161 10.56 41.43 -9.88
N TRP A 162 11.05 40.60 -10.81
CA TRP A 162 11.96 41.02 -11.87
C TRP A 162 11.26 41.92 -12.89
N LEU A 163 10.07 41.54 -13.37
CA LEU A 163 9.24 42.35 -14.26
C LEU A 163 8.88 43.71 -13.64
N ASN A 164 8.49 43.74 -12.38
CA ASN A 164 8.20 44.98 -11.65
C ASN A 164 9.44 45.85 -11.41
N LYS A 165 10.64 45.27 -11.48
CA LYS A 165 11.93 45.99 -11.37
C LYS A 165 12.49 46.41 -12.73
N ILE A 166 11.96 45.87 -13.82
CA ILE A 166 12.29 46.38 -15.14
C ILE A 166 11.47 47.64 -15.35
N ASP A 167 12.15 48.77 -15.27
CA ASP A 167 11.58 50.06 -15.62
C ASP A 167 11.08 50.05 -17.07
N ASN A 168 9.92 50.66 -17.33
CA ASN A 168 9.28 50.66 -18.66
C ASN A 168 10.24 51.20 -19.74
N ASP A 169 11.18 52.07 -19.36
CA ASP A 169 12.20 52.62 -20.24
C ASP A 169 13.18 51.56 -20.77
N LYS A 170 13.55 50.55 -19.98
CA LYS A 170 14.43 49.46 -20.45
C LYS A 170 13.71 48.50 -21.39
N ILE A 171 12.41 48.29 -21.19
CA ILE A 171 11.56 47.50 -22.11
C ILE A 171 11.43 48.24 -23.44
N ASN A 172 11.20 49.55 -23.42
CA ASN A 172 11.10 50.35 -24.64
C ASN A 172 12.42 50.36 -25.42
N ILE A 173 13.57 50.44 -24.73
CA ILE A 173 14.90 50.34 -25.37
C ILE A 173 15.09 48.97 -26.04
N LEU A 174 14.73 47.87 -25.38
CA LEU A 174 14.82 46.51 -25.94
C LEU A 174 13.90 46.33 -27.15
N ILE A 175 12.68 46.89 -27.10
CA ILE A 175 11.74 46.87 -28.23
C ILE A 175 12.30 47.66 -29.41
N ASP A 176 12.87 48.85 -29.17
CA ASP A 176 13.50 49.67 -30.20
C ASP A 176 14.72 48.99 -30.83
N GLU A 177 15.52 48.26 -30.05
CA GLU A 177 16.67 47.50 -30.55
C GLU A 177 16.24 46.33 -31.44
N ILE A 178 15.21 45.57 -31.04
CA ILE A 178 14.65 44.46 -31.85
C ILE A 178 14.02 45.00 -33.15
N GLN A 179 13.29 46.12 -33.09
CA GLN A 179 12.72 46.75 -34.27
C GLN A 179 13.79 47.31 -35.21
N LYS A 180 14.90 47.84 -34.68
CA LYS A 180 16.06 48.28 -35.49
C LYS A 180 16.80 47.12 -36.13
N GLN A 181 16.88 45.95 -35.48
CA GLN A 181 17.46 44.74 -36.09
C GLN A 181 16.59 44.21 -37.23
N ASN A 182 15.25 44.20 -37.07
CA ASN A 182 14.33 43.76 -38.11
C ASN A 182 14.20 44.73 -39.30
N LYS A 183 14.59 46.00 -39.16
CA LYS A 183 14.66 46.99 -40.27
C LYS A 183 16.00 46.96 -41.03
N LYS A 184 16.98 46.17 -40.59
CA LYS A 184 18.29 46.00 -41.24
C LYS A 184 18.42 44.69 -42.02
N GLN A 185 17.36 43.87 -42.07
CA GLN A 185 17.15 42.80 -43.06
C GLN A 185 16.22 43.31 -44.16
#